data_AF-A0A843CAU1-F1
#
_entry.id   AF-A0A843CAU1-F1
#
_cell.length_a   1.000
_cell.length_b   1.000
_cell.length_c   1.000
_cell.angle_alpha   90.00
_cell.angle_beta   90.00
_cell.angle_gamma   90.00
#
_symmetry.space_group_name_H-M   'P 1'
#
loop_
_entity.id
_entity.type
_entity.pdbx_description
1 polymer ?
#
loop_
_entity_poly.entity_id
_entity_poly.type
_entity_poly.pdbx_seq_one_letter_code
_entity_poly.pdbx_strand_id
1 'polypeptide(L)'
;MIAKNILELIGNTPLVQFNNVYNKPKLKMYIKMEKFNVSESVKDRIAKYMIEHAEKNRQLNKNKILIEPTSRNTGIGLSLVCRIKGCQLVIVMPETMTLERRKILKCLWRQNYSKSRIKRNGWC
;
A
#
# COMPACT_ATOMS: atom_id res chain seq x y z
N MET A 1 23.38 -1.28 6.24
CA MET A 1 22.77 -0.02 5.77
C MET A 1 21.87 0.50 6.87
N ILE A 2 21.92 1.80 7.17
CA ILE A 2 20.99 2.47 8.09
C ILE A 2 20.06 3.32 7.23
N ALA A 3 18.75 3.04 7.26
CA ALA A 3 17.74 3.79 6.51
C ALA A 3 17.33 5.06 7.25
N LYS A 4 17.16 6.18 6.54
CA LYS A 4 16.70 7.46 7.13
C LYS A 4 15.25 7.41 7.55
N ASN A 5 14.43 6.65 6.83
CA ASN A 5 13.05 6.36 7.17
C ASN A 5 12.60 5.05 6.52
N ILE A 6 11.43 4.59 6.92
CA ILE A 6 10.85 3.32 6.49
C ILE A 6 10.59 3.23 4.97
N LEU A 7 10.46 4.37 4.26
CA LEU A 7 10.22 4.38 2.81
C LEU A 7 11.46 4.00 2.00
N GLU A 8 12.66 4.13 2.57
CA GLU A 8 13.90 3.66 1.94
C GLU A 8 14.00 2.12 1.93
N LEU A 9 13.22 1.45 2.79
CA LEU A 9 13.14 -0.02 2.83
C LEU A 9 12.06 -0.60 1.89
N ILE A 10 11.31 0.26 1.18
CA ILE A 10 10.35 -0.19 0.16
C ILE A 10 11.14 -0.59 -1.09
N GLY A 11 10.93 -1.82 -1.55
CA GLY A 11 11.60 -2.39 -2.70
C GLY A 11 12.81 -3.24 -2.33
N ASN A 12 13.75 -3.42 -3.27
CA ASN A 12 14.93 -4.28 -3.12
C ASN A 12 14.65 -5.66 -2.50
N THR A 13 13.45 -6.18 -2.77
CA THR A 13 12.98 -7.45 -2.23
C THR A 13 13.77 -8.62 -2.83
N PRO A 14 13.96 -9.72 -2.10
CA PRO A 14 14.71 -10.87 -2.60
C PRO A 14 14.10 -11.45 -3.87
N LEU A 15 14.97 -11.93 -4.76
CA LEU A 15 14.60 -12.82 -5.86
C LEU A 15 15.12 -14.21 -5.51
N VAL A 16 14.22 -15.18 -5.38
CA VAL A 16 14.57 -16.54 -4.96
C VAL A 16 14.40 -17.49 -6.12
N GLN A 17 15.43 -18.27 -6.42
CA GLN A 17 15.31 -19.35 -7.40
C GLN A 17 14.45 -20.47 -6.80
N PHE A 18 13.42 -20.88 -7.53
CA PHE A 18 12.52 -21.93 -7.10
C PHE A 18 13.03 -23.28 -7.60
N ASN A 19 13.64 -24.05 -6.69
CA ASN A 19 14.21 -25.37 -6.99
C ASN A 19 13.17 -26.45 -6.65
N ASN A 20 13.06 -27.51 -7.47
CA ASN A 20 12.30 -28.76 -7.22
C ASN A 20 10.80 -28.84 -7.57
N VAL A 21 10.23 -28.02 -8.46
CA VAL A 21 8.81 -28.19 -8.87
C VAL A 21 8.62 -28.84 -10.25
N TYR A 22 9.68 -28.96 -11.05
CA TYR A 22 9.59 -29.62 -12.35
C TYR A 22 10.74 -30.61 -12.56
N ASN A 23 10.42 -31.79 -13.09
CA ASN A 23 11.39 -32.72 -13.72
C ASN A 23 11.94 -32.16 -15.06
N LYS A 24 12.12 -30.84 -15.16
CA LYS A 24 12.64 -30.15 -16.35
C LYS A 24 13.95 -29.45 -15.97
N PRO A 25 15.10 -30.14 -16.08
CA PRO A 25 16.40 -29.64 -15.60
C PRO A 25 16.89 -28.36 -16.30
N LYS A 26 16.29 -27.97 -17.42
CA LYS A 26 16.65 -26.74 -18.17
C LYS A 26 15.81 -25.51 -17.83
N LEU A 27 14.76 -25.63 -17.01
CA LEU A 27 13.89 -24.51 -16.66
C LEU A 27 14.38 -23.81 -15.39
N LYS A 28 14.76 -22.53 -15.50
CA LYS A 28 15.03 -21.67 -14.34
C LYS A 28 13.79 -20.83 -14.01
N MET A 29 13.28 -20.97 -12.79
CA MET A 29 12.16 -20.18 -12.28
C MET A 29 12.61 -19.35 -11.08
N TYR A 30 12.16 -18.10 -11.03
CA TYR A 30 12.46 -17.19 -9.94
C TYR A 30 11.18 -16.59 -9.37
N ILE A 31 11.15 -16.39 -8.06
CA ILE A 31 10.05 -15.77 -7.33
C ILE A 31 10.55 -14.44 -6.77
N LYS A 32 9.88 -13.35 -7.15
CA LYS A 32 10.11 -12.03 -6.57
C LYS A 32 9.31 -11.91 -5.27
N MET A 33 9.99 -11.89 -4.13
CA MET A 33 9.34 -11.97 -2.82
C MET A 33 8.83 -10.60 -2.32
N GLU A 34 7.78 -10.08 -2.95
CA GLU A 34 7.19 -8.78 -2.60
C GLU A 34 6.54 -8.71 -1.21
N LYS A 35 6.37 -9.85 -0.54
CA LYS A 35 5.96 -9.92 0.88
C LYS A 35 6.99 -9.27 1.81
N PHE A 36 8.25 -9.09 1.39
CA PHE A 36 9.28 -8.45 2.23
C PHE A 36 9.28 -6.92 2.16
N ASN A 37 8.30 -6.30 1.50
CA ASN A 37 8.06 -4.87 1.69
C ASN A 37 7.45 -4.62 3.09
N VAL A 38 7.46 -3.35 3.52
CA VAL A 38 7.10 -2.92 4.88
C VAL A 38 5.66 -3.28 5.25
N SER A 39 4.70 -3.12 4.35
CA SER A 39 3.29 -3.52 4.55
C SER A 39 2.99 -4.97 4.16
N GLU A 40 4.04 -5.77 3.96
CA GLU A 40 3.98 -7.14 3.47
C GLU A 40 3.34 -7.29 2.08
N SER A 41 3.40 -6.23 1.26
CA SER A 41 2.81 -6.24 -0.06
C SER A 41 3.56 -5.42 -1.09
N VAL A 42 3.50 -5.86 -2.35
CA VAL A 42 3.94 -5.11 -3.54
C VAL A 42 3.34 -3.70 -3.63
N LYS A 43 2.20 -3.46 -2.96
CA LYS A 43 1.47 -2.19 -3.03
C LYS A 43 2.22 -1.01 -2.40
N ASP A 44 3.22 -1.26 -1.57
CA ASP A 44 4.12 -0.21 -1.07
C ASP A 44 4.83 0.53 -2.20
N ARG A 45 5.20 -0.18 -3.28
CA ARG A 45 5.89 0.41 -4.42
C ARG A 45 5.03 1.45 -5.12
N ILE A 46 3.79 1.08 -5.44
CA ILE A 46 2.87 1.98 -6.14
C ILE A 46 2.45 3.13 -5.24
N ALA A 47 2.25 2.89 -3.93
CA ALA A 47 1.89 3.93 -2.98
C ALA A 47 3.01 4.98 -2.89
N LYS A 48 4.26 4.54 -2.74
CA LYS A 48 5.42 5.43 -2.73
C LYS A 48 5.52 6.22 -4.03
N TYR A 49 5.44 5.54 -5.17
CA TYR A 49 5.54 6.17 -6.48
C TYR A 49 4.44 7.23 -6.71
N MET A 50 3.17 6.89 -6.45
CA MET A 50 2.05 7.81 -6.68
C MET A 50 2.17 9.08 -5.83
N ILE A 51 2.53 8.95 -4.55
CA ILE A 51 2.70 10.11 -3.67
C ILE A 51 3.88 10.95 -4.12
N GLU A 52 5.06 10.36 -4.34
CA GLU A 52 6.25 11.10 -4.76
C GLU A 52 6.06 11.79 -6.10
N HIS A 53 5.38 11.14 -7.04
CA HIS A 53 5.04 11.71 -8.33
C HIS A 53 4.06 12.88 -8.20
N ALA A 54 3.01 12.73 -7.40
CA ALA A 54 2.03 13.79 -7.16
C ALA A 54 2.64 14.99 -6.42
N GLU A 55 3.55 14.77 -5.47
CA GLU A 55 4.34 15.81 -4.80
C GLU A 55 5.21 16.56 -5.83
N LYS A 56 5.96 15.83 -6.65
CA LYS A 56 6.85 16.40 -7.68
C LYS A 56 6.09 17.27 -8.68
N ASN A 57 4.89 16.83 -9.07
CA ASN A 57 4.04 17.55 -10.03
C ASN A 57 3.16 18.62 -9.38
N ARG A 58 3.32 18.90 -8.08
CA ARG A 58 2.47 19.85 -7.30
C ARG A 58 0.98 19.50 -7.32
N GLN A 59 0.64 18.25 -7.64
CA GLN A 59 -0.73 17.74 -7.59
C GLN A 59 -1.16 17.44 -6.16
N LEU A 60 -0.22 17.04 -5.30
CA LEU A 60 -0.43 16.82 -3.88
C LEU A 60 0.38 17.84 -3.06
N ASN A 61 -0.24 18.38 -2.01
CA ASN A 61 0.38 19.25 -1.03
C ASN A 61 -0.31 19.06 0.33
N LYS A 62 0.19 19.72 1.39
CA LYS A 62 -0.33 19.59 2.77
C LYS A 62 -1.78 20.02 2.96
N ASN A 63 -2.34 20.79 2.02
CA ASN A 63 -3.71 21.29 2.07
C ASN A 63 -4.69 20.42 1.26
N LYS A 64 -4.19 19.36 0.62
CA LYS A 64 -5.02 18.43 -0.15
C LYS A 64 -5.17 17.10 0.58
N ILE A 65 -6.36 16.53 0.45
CA ILE A 65 -6.70 15.21 0.98
C ILE A 65 -6.66 14.21 -0.17
N LEU A 66 -5.84 13.16 -0.03
CA LEU A 66 -5.88 12.01 -0.93
C LEU A 66 -7.09 11.13 -0.56
N ILE A 67 -7.86 10.71 -1.55
CA ILE A 67 -9.00 9.80 -1.36
C ILE A 67 -8.75 8.55 -2.20
N GLU A 68 -8.76 7.37 -1.56
CA GLU A 68 -8.57 6.09 -2.25
C GLU A 68 -9.70 5.11 -1.87
N PRO A 69 -10.47 4.58 -2.83
CA PRO A 69 -11.41 3.50 -2.56
C PRO A 69 -10.68 2.14 -2.53
N THR A 70 -10.42 1.61 -1.34
CA THR A 70 -9.83 0.28 -1.20
C THR A 70 -10.06 -0.34 0.17
N SER A 71 -10.11 -1.66 0.24
CA SER A 71 -10.11 -2.42 1.49
C SER A 71 -8.84 -3.26 1.70
N ARG A 72 -7.87 -3.13 0.80
CA ARG A 72 -6.70 -4.03 0.69
C ARG A 72 -5.39 -3.25 0.87
N ASN A 73 -4.30 -3.90 0.50
CA ASN A 73 -2.92 -3.48 0.75
C ASN A 73 -2.57 -2.11 0.16
N THR A 74 -3.25 -1.63 -0.89
CA THR A 74 -3.06 -0.26 -1.39
C THR A 74 -3.32 0.78 -0.31
N GLY A 75 -4.38 0.59 0.49
CA GLY A 75 -4.71 1.49 1.58
C GLY A 75 -3.64 1.47 2.66
N ILE A 76 -3.14 0.29 3.00
CA ILE A 76 -2.07 0.14 4.00
C ILE A 76 -0.79 0.84 3.53
N GLY A 77 -0.36 0.59 2.29
CA GLY A 77 0.83 1.22 1.71
C GLY A 77 0.69 2.75 1.61
N LEU A 78 -0.47 3.25 1.18
CA LEU A 78 -0.74 4.69 1.14
C LEU A 78 -0.73 5.31 2.54
N SER A 79 -1.35 4.66 3.53
CA SER A 79 -1.32 5.14 4.92
C SER A 79 0.10 5.24 5.45
N LEU A 80 0.94 4.23 5.20
CA LEU A 80 2.35 4.26 5.58
C LEU A 80 3.09 5.44 4.94
N VAL A 81 2.97 5.62 3.63
CA VAL A 81 3.68 6.69 2.90
C VAL A 81 3.17 8.07 3.34
N CYS A 82 1.85 8.27 3.38
CA CYS A 82 1.24 9.53 3.81
C CYS A 82 1.61 9.88 5.26
N ARG A 83 1.73 8.89 6.16
CA ARG A 83 2.13 9.12 7.56
C ARG A 83 3.54 9.70 7.67
N ILE A 84 4.47 9.24 6.83
CA ILE A 84 5.87 9.69 6.81
C ILE A 84 6.02 11.03 6.08
N LYS A 85 5.29 11.21 4.96
CA LYS A 85 5.33 12.42 4.13
C LYS A 85 4.51 13.58 4.69
N GLY A 86 3.58 13.31 5.60
CA GLY A 86 2.69 14.31 6.19
C GLY A 86 1.51 14.69 5.29
N CYS A 87 1.05 13.77 4.45
CA CYS A 87 -0.12 13.97 3.57
C CYS A 87 -1.41 13.54 4.30
N GLN A 88 -2.51 14.22 4.00
CA GLN A 88 -3.83 13.77 4.46
C GLN A 88 -4.36 12.66 3.55
N LEU A 89 -4.92 11.60 4.14
CA LEU A 89 -5.45 10.44 3.42
C LEU A 89 -6.77 9.96 4.02
N VAL A 90 -7.75 9.75 3.15
CA VAL A 90 -9.02 9.07 3.43
C VAL A 90 -9.10 7.82 2.56
N ILE A 91 -9.43 6.67 3.16
CA ILE A 91 -9.64 5.40 2.46
C ILE A 91 -11.09 5.03 2.62
N VAL A 92 -11.74 4.84 1.49
CA VAL A 92 -13.14 4.45 1.41
C VAL A 92 -13.20 2.94 1.29
N MET A 93 -13.85 2.28 2.25
CA MET A 93 -13.97 0.82 2.29
C MET A 93 -15.44 0.38 2.44
N PRO A 94 -15.85 -0.76 1.86
CA PRO A 94 -17.17 -1.33 2.07
C PRO A 94 -17.34 -1.85 3.51
N GLU A 95 -18.57 -1.80 4.02
CA GLU A 95 -18.90 -2.18 5.41
C GLU A 95 -18.68 -3.67 5.71
N THR A 96 -18.63 -4.52 4.68
CA THR A 96 -18.47 -5.97 4.78
C THR A 96 -17.06 -6.44 5.15
N MET A 97 -16.13 -5.52 5.44
CA MET A 97 -14.73 -5.84 5.77
C MET A 97 -14.53 -6.25 7.23
N THR A 98 -13.59 -7.18 7.44
CA THR A 98 -13.23 -7.73 8.77
C THR A 98 -12.75 -6.65 9.74
N LEU A 99 -12.93 -6.90 11.03
CA LEU A 99 -12.55 -5.96 12.09
C LEU A 99 -11.03 -5.79 12.21
N GLU A 100 -10.23 -6.84 12.00
CA GLU A 100 -8.76 -6.73 12.05
C GLU A 100 -8.24 -5.72 11.02
N ARG A 101 -8.79 -5.77 9.79
CA ARG A 101 -8.38 -4.86 8.71
C ARG A 101 -8.72 -3.42 9.03
N ARG A 102 -9.89 -3.17 9.62
CA ARG A 102 -10.28 -1.84 10.09
C ARG A 102 -9.36 -1.33 11.20
N LYS A 103 -8.89 -2.21 12.10
CA LYS A 103 -7.95 -1.85 13.17
C LYS A 103 -6.58 -1.46 12.62
N ILE A 104 -5.99 -2.24 11.71
CA ILE A 104 -4.69 -1.93 11.10
C ILE A 104 -4.72 -0.57 10.40
N LEU A 105 -5.75 -0.31 9.59
CA LEU A 105 -5.90 0.96 8.90
C LEU A 105 -6.09 2.13 9.88
N LYS A 106 -6.88 1.94 10.94
CA LYS A 106 -7.05 2.96 12.01
C LYS A 106 -5.74 3.27 12.74
N CYS A 107 -4.92 2.27 13.06
CA CYS A 107 -3.64 2.49 13.74
C CYS A 107 -2.63 3.27 12.87
N LEU A 108 -2.70 3.08 11.54
CA LEU A 108 -1.83 3.77 10.58
C LEU A 108 -2.36 5.16 10.21
N TRP A 109 -3.54 5.55 10.72
CA TRP A 109 -4.22 6.80 10.34
C TRP A 109 -4.20 7.89 11.40
N ARG A 110 -4.22 9.13 10.91
CA ARG A 110 -4.39 10.35 11.73
C ARG A 110 -5.72 11.02 11.35
N GLN A 111 -6.75 10.72 12.16
CA GLN A 111 -8.10 11.30 12.26
C GLN A 111 -9.13 11.18 11.11
N ASN A 112 -10.38 11.02 11.57
CA ASN A 112 -11.70 11.11 10.93
C ASN A 112 -12.14 9.99 9.97
N TYR A 113 -12.55 8.89 10.59
CA TYR A 113 -13.42 7.87 10.01
C TYR A 113 -14.80 8.47 9.69
N SER A 114 -15.02 8.98 8.48
CA SER A 114 -16.37 9.27 8.01
C SER A 114 -17.01 7.96 7.56
N LYS A 115 -18.09 7.53 8.23
CA LYS A 115 -19.02 6.53 7.68
C LYS A 115 -19.77 7.17 6.50
N SER A 116 -19.12 7.37 5.37
CA SER A 116 -19.84 7.72 4.15
C SER A 116 -20.55 6.47 3.64
N ARG A 117 -21.86 6.39 3.88
CA ARG A 117 -22.79 5.43 3.26
C ARG A 117 -22.71 5.61 1.74
N ILE A 118 -21.82 4.88 1.07
CA ILE A 118 -21.95 4.68 -0.37
C ILE A 118 -22.94 3.52 -0.54
N LYS A 119 -24.23 3.85 -0.68
CA LYS A 119 -25.20 2.88 -1.18
C LYS A 119 -24.69 2.40 -2.54
N ARG A 120 -24.53 1.09 -2.71
CA ARG A 120 -24.28 0.45 -4.00
C ARG A 120 -25.47 0.72 -4.92
N ASN A 121 -25.50 1.89 -5.55
CA ASN A 121 -26.34 2.12 -6.70
C ASN A 121 -25.49 1.77 -7.92
N GLY A 122 -25.35 0.48 -8.23
CA GLY A 122 -25.03 -0.01 -9.58
C GLY A 122 -23.85 0.61 -10.36
N TRP A 123 -22.71 0.87 -9.73
CA TRP A 123 -21.46 1.14 -10.48
C TRP A 123 -20.37 0.16 -10.04
N CYS A 124 -20.08 -0.76 -10.98
CA CYS A 124 -19.05 -1.81 -11.02
C CYS A 124 -19.16 -2.98 -10.01
#